data_AF-A0A4Q2KA30-F1
#
_entry.id   AF-A0A4Q2KA30-F1
#
_cell.length_a   1.000
_cell.length_b   1.000
_cell.length_c   1.000
_cell.angle_alpha   90.00
_cell.angle_beta   90.00
_cell.angle_gamma   90.00
#
_symmetry.space_group_name_H-M   'P 1'
#
loop_
_entity.id
_entity.type
_entity.pdbx_description
1 polymer ?
#
loop_
_entity_poly.entity_id
_entity_poly.type
_entity_poly.pdbx_seq_one_letter_code
_entity_poly.pdbx_strand_id
1 'polypeptide(L)'
;MGKKKSLKTYIPGAIALVLGIAAFCMMFLDAVKYSADAIVTTVSYKYSGAQLAFGYKETVLNQDITILSFNFMVFLAFVLPLAGGILGLLSGKSFILKIIATACFVVGAVFLFSTAGFATIGMSDSQAEVVKHADAALCAGPIVGGVISVLGAVVCFFKKSIAKMFG
;
A
#
# COMPACT_ATOMS: atom_id res chain seq x y z
N MET A 1 4.48 -2.79 44.79
CA MET A 1 3.44 -2.05 44.03
C MET A 1 3.72 -2.19 42.54
N GLY A 2 3.08 -3.15 41.86
CA GLY A 2 3.22 -3.31 40.41
C GLY A 2 2.63 -2.11 39.69
N LYS A 3 3.45 -1.34 38.97
CA LYS A 3 2.97 -0.26 38.09
C LYS A 3 2.01 -0.88 37.07
N LYS A 4 0.69 -0.70 37.23
CA LYS A 4 -0.28 -0.99 36.16
C LYS A 4 0.20 -0.26 34.91
N LYS A 5 0.79 -0.98 33.94
CA LYS A 5 1.01 -0.46 32.58
C LYS A 5 -0.38 -0.05 32.11
N SER A 6 -0.67 1.25 32.02
CA SER A 6 -2.00 1.67 31.61
C SER A 6 -2.20 1.19 30.17
N LEU A 7 -3.19 0.31 29.97
CA LEU A 7 -3.62 -0.21 28.67
C LEU A 7 -3.80 0.93 27.65
N LYS A 8 -4.15 2.12 28.16
CA LYS A 8 -4.27 3.40 27.47
C LYS A 8 -3.09 3.77 26.58
N THR A 9 -1.86 3.38 26.93
CA THR A 9 -0.65 3.71 26.12
C THR A 9 -0.58 2.90 24.82
N TYR A 10 -1.34 1.81 24.72
CA TYR A 10 -1.35 0.92 23.55
C TYR A 10 -2.48 1.24 22.57
N ILE A 11 -3.53 1.96 22.99
CA ILE A 11 -4.70 2.30 22.15
C ILE A 11 -4.29 2.95 20.82
N PRO A 12 -3.47 4.03 20.79
CA PRO A 12 -3.14 4.64 19.51
C PRO A 12 -2.21 3.74 18.66
N GLY A 13 -1.44 2.85 19.29
CA GLY A 13 -0.68 1.83 18.58
C GLY A 13 -1.57 0.77 17.94
N ALA A 14 -2.67 0.38 18.60
CA ALA A 14 -3.67 -0.53 18.05
C ALA A 14 -4.43 0.12 16.88
N ILE A 15 -4.79 1.40 17.01
CA ILE A 15 -5.38 2.17 15.90
C ILE A 15 -4.42 2.19 14.70
N ALA A 16 -3.13 2.49 14.93
CA ALA A 16 -2.13 2.45 13.87
C ALA A 16 -2.04 1.06 13.21
N LEU A 17 -2.10 -0.03 13.99
CA LEU A 17 -2.11 -1.38 13.43
C LEU A 17 -3.33 -1.64 12.55
N VAL A 18 -4.54 -1.25 12.99
CA VAL A 18 -5.77 -1.39 12.20
C VAL A 18 -5.66 -0.61 10.89
N LEU A 19 -5.14 0.62 10.93
CA LEU A 19 -4.91 1.43 9.72
C LEU A 19 -3.86 0.77 8.80
N GLY A 20 -2.78 0.22 9.35
CA GLY A 20 -1.77 -0.51 8.58
C GLY A 20 -2.31 -1.75 7.89
N ILE A 21 -3.14 -2.54 8.59
CA ILE A 21 -3.82 -3.71 8.02
C ILE A 21 -4.80 -3.26 6.92
N ALA A 22 -5.62 -2.23 7.19
CA ALA A 22 -6.57 -1.73 6.21
C ALA A 22 -5.87 -1.23 4.95
N ALA A 23 -4.77 -0.47 5.08
CA ALA A 23 -3.97 -0.02 3.93
C ALA A 23 -3.37 -1.19 3.14
N PHE A 24 -2.84 -2.21 3.82
CA PHE A 24 -2.33 -3.43 3.18
C PHE A 24 -3.43 -4.16 2.40
N CYS A 25 -4.62 -4.33 2.99
CA CYS A 25 -5.75 -4.98 2.34
C CYS A 25 -6.23 -4.27 1.07
N MET A 26 -5.91 -2.98 0.88
CA MET A 26 -6.25 -2.28 -0.36
C MET A 26 -5.53 -2.84 -1.59
N MET A 27 -4.51 -3.70 -1.43
CA MET A 27 -3.86 -4.38 -2.55
C MET A 27 -4.81 -5.31 -3.32
N PHE A 28 -5.90 -5.77 -2.71
CA PHE A 28 -6.88 -6.63 -3.38
C PHE A 28 -7.87 -5.84 -4.26
N LEU A 29 -7.83 -4.51 -4.22
CA LEU A 29 -8.62 -3.65 -5.10
C LEU A 29 -7.83 -3.29 -6.36
N ASP A 30 -8.55 -2.77 -7.37
CA ASP A 30 -7.96 -2.18 -8.56
C ASP A 30 -6.90 -1.14 -8.18
N ALA A 31 -5.70 -1.27 -8.74
CA ALA A 31 -4.57 -0.39 -8.47
C ALA A 31 -4.21 0.52 -9.64
N VAL A 32 -4.16 -0.02 -10.85
CA VAL A 32 -3.87 0.78 -12.05
C VAL A 32 -4.81 0.38 -13.17
N LYS A 33 -5.33 1.38 -13.87
CA LYS A 33 -6.11 1.24 -15.10
C LYS A 33 -5.26 1.72 -16.27
N TYR A 34 -5.23 0.93 -17.34
CA TYR A 34 -4.67 1.32 -18.63
C TYR A 34 -5.82 1.52 -19.61
N SER A 35 -5.80 2.62 -20.36
CA SER A 35 -6.80 2.94 -21.38
C SER A 35 -6.12 3.36 -22.68
N ALA A 36 -6.62 2.89 -23.80
CA ALA A 36 -6.23 3.37 -25.12
C ALA A 36 -7.49 3.69 -25.92
N ASP A 37 -7.49 4.84 -26.59
CA ASP A 37 -8.55 5.20 -27.52
C ASP A 37 -8.35 4.48 -28.85
N ALA A 38 -9.29 3.61 -29.21
CA ALA A 38 -9.44 3.15 -30.58
C ALA A 38 -10.48 4.01 -31.30
N ILE A 39 -10.43 4.01 -32.63
CA ILE A 39 -11.22 4.88 -33.54
C ILE A 39 -12.73 4.89 -33.24
N VAL A 40 -13.27 3.84 -32.60
CA VAL A 40 -14.70 3.71 -32.31
C VAL A 40 -15.00 3.39 -30.83
N THR A 41 -14.00 2.92 -30.04
CA THR A 41 -14.19 2.51 -28.64
C THR A 41 -12.92 2.70 -27.80
N THR A 42 -13.06 3.09 -26.54
CA THR A 42 -11.95 3.05 -25.59
C THR A 42 -11.80 1.64 -25.03
N VAL A 43 -10.64 1.02 -25.22
CA VAL A 43 -10.31 -0.27 -24.60
C VAL A 43 -9.61 0.02 -23.29
N SER A 44 -10.12 -0.54 -22.18
CA SER A 44 -9.48 -0.37 -20.87
C SER A 44 -9.45 -1.67 -20.09
N TYR A 45 -8.33 -1.91 -19.41
CA TYR A 45 -8.14 -3.02 -18.49
C TYR A 45 -7.47 -2.52 -17.22
N LYS A 46 -7.51 -3.34 -16.17
CA LYS A 46 -7.04 -2.96 -14.83
C LYS A 46 -6.24 -4.10 -14.21
N TYR A 47 -5.28 -3.74 -13.39
CA TYR A 47 -4.61 -4.67 -12.49
C TYR A 47 -4.88 -4.29 -11.04
N SER A 48 -5.15 -5.30 -10.22
CA SER A 48 -5.17 -5.16 -8.77
C SER A 48 -3.76 -4.90 -8.22
N GLY A 49 -3.68 -4.34 -7.01
CA GLY A 49 -2.39 -4.16 -6.33
C GLY A 49 -1.65 -5.48 -6.10
N ALA A 50 -2.38 -6.57 -5.85
CA ALA A 50 -1.83 -7.90 -5.66
C ALA A 50 -1.24 -8.49 -6.94
N GLN A 51 -1.91 -8.33 -8.08
CA GLN A 51 -1.37 -8.73 -9.39
C GLN A 51 -0.11 -7.93 -9.73
N LEU A 52 -0.11 -6.62 -9.48
CA LEU A 52 1.07 -5.80 -9.70
C LEU A 52 2.22 -6.18 -8.76
N ALA A 53 1.95 -6.41 -7.48
CA ALA A 53 2.98 -6.73 -6.48
C ALA A 53 3.59 -8.13 -6.69
N PHE A 54 2.75 -9.16 -6.86
CA PHE A 54 3.19 -10.55 -6.88
C PHE A 54 3.36 -11.15 -8.28
N GLY A 55 2.87 -10.46 -9.30
CA GLY A 55 2.84 -10.95 -10.66
C GLY A 55 1.49 -11.59 -11.03
N TYR A 56 1.35 -11.86 -12.33
CA TYR A 56 0.13 -12.37 -12.95
C TYR A 56 0.50 -13.16 -14.20
N LYS A 57 -0.16 -14.30 -14.37
CA LYS A 57 -0.03 -15.17 -15.55
C LYS A 57 -1.41 -15.43 -16.14
N GLU A 58 -1.45 -15.59 -17.45
CA GLU A 58 -2.64 -16.05 -18.17
C GLU A 58 -2.33 -17.39 -18.83
N THR A 59 -3.29 -18.30 -18.78
CA THR A 59 -3.18 -19.58 -19.49
C THR A 59 -3.86 -19.45 -20.85
N VAL A 60 -3.08 -19.50 -21.92
CA VAL A 60 -3.56 -19.44 -23.31
C VAL A 60 -3.10 -20.71 -24.02
N LEU A 61 -4.03 -21.42 -24.66
CA LEU A 61 -3.74 -22.68 -25.37
C LEU A 61 -2.95 -23.70 -24.52
N ASN A 62 -3.33 -23.88 -23.24
CA ASN A 62 -2.66 -24.72 -22.25
C ASN A 62 -1.20 -24.34 -21.93
N GLN A 63 -0.79 -23.11 -22.24
CA GLN A 63 0.52 -22.58 -21.84
C GLN A 63 0.37 -21.36 -20.93
N ASP A 64 1.16 -21.31 -19.86
CA ASP A 64 1.19 -20.18 -18.94
C ASP A 64 2.10 -19.08 -19.48
N ILE A 65 1.48 -17.96 -19.86
CA ILE A 65 2.16 -16.76 -20.30
C ILE A 65 2.28 -15.80 -19.12
N THR A 66 3.50 -15.35 -18.84
CA THR A 66 3.72 -14.36 -17.78
C THR A 66 3.42 -12.96 -18.31
N ILE A 67 2.49 -12.28 -17.66
CA ILE A 67 2.08 -10.91 -17.99
C ILE A 67 2.79 -9.92 -17.05
N LEU A 68 2.78 -10.24 -15.76
CA LEU A 68 3.43 -9.47 -14.70
C LEU A 68 4.34 -10.41 -13.89
N SER A 69 5.55 -9.95 -13.61
CA SER A 69 6.48 -10.53 -12.66
C SER A 69 6.41 -9.78 -11.33
N PHE A 70 7.10 -10.30 -10.32
CA PHE A 70 7.17 -9.67 -9.01
C PHE A 70 7.67 -8.22 -9.10
N ASN A 71 6.91 -7.29 -8.52
CA ASN A 71 7.26 -5.88 -8.46
C ASN A 71 7.53 -5.47 -7.02
N PHE A 72 8.82 -5.39 -6.69
CA PHE A 72 9.24 -5.07 -5.34
C PHE A 72 8.76 -3.68 -4.86
N MET A 73 8.65 -2.70 -5.76
CA MET A 73 8.22 -1.34 -5.40
C MET A 73 6.74 -1.32 -5.01
N VAL A 74 5.88 -1.99 -5.79
CA VAL A 74 4.44 -2.10 -5.47
C VAL A 74 4.23 -3.00 -4.24
N PHE A 75 4.99 -4.07 -4.10
CA PHE A 75 4.99 -4.89 -2.89
C PHE A 75 5.31 -4.06 -1.64
N LEU A 76 6.38 -3.27 -1.67
CA LEU A 76 6.74 -2.38 -0.56
C LEU A 76 5.65 -1.32 -0.28
N ALA A 77 5.00 -0.80 -1.32
CA ALA A 77 3.93 0.19 -1.18
C ALA A 77 2.83 -0.30 -0.21
N PHE A 78 2.42 -1.56 -0.33
CA PHE A 78 1.37 -2.14 0.52
C PHE A 78 1.90 -2.72 1.84
N VAL A 79 3.14 -3.22 1.88
CA VAL A 79 3.69 -3.87 3.08
C VAL A 79 4.23 -2.86 4.10
N LEU A 80 4.77 -1.73 3.67
CA LEU A 80 5.31 -0.71 4.59
C LEU A 80 4.27 -0.17 5.58
N PRO A 81 3.02 0.15 5.19
CA PRO A 81 1.97 0.53 6.13
C PRO A 81 1.68 -0.54 7.19
N LEU A 82 1.68 -1.83 6.82
CA LEU A 82 1.51 -2.93 7.77
C LEU A 82 2.67 -2.99 8.76
N ALA A 83 3.91 -2.91 8.28
CA ALA A 83 5.09 -2.85 9.13
C ALA A 83 5.05 -1.63 10.06
N GLY A 84 4.64 -0.47 9.55
CA GLY A 84 4.41 0.75 10.32
C GLY A 84 3.37 0.55 11.42
N GLY A 85 2.28 -0.14 11.14
CA GLY A 85 1.24 -0.49 12.11
C GLY A 85 1.76 -1.40 13.23
N ILE A 86 2.50 -2.45 12.88
CA ILE A 86 3.12 -3.38 13.84
C ILE A 86 4.11 -2.64 14.74
N LEU A 87 5.04 -1.88 14.15
CA LEU A 87 6.00 -1.07 14.90
C LEU A 87 5.31 0.01 15.73
N GLY A 88 4.23 0.59 15.21
CA GLY A 88 3.38 1.55 15.90
C GLY A 88 2.79 0.98 17.18
N LEU A 89 2.30 -0.26 17.15
CA LEU A 89 1.84 -0.99 18.33
C LEU A 89 2.99 -1.26 19.32
N LEU A 90 4.09 -1.82 18.83
CA LEU A 90 5.24 -2.24 19.64
C LEU A 90 6.07 -1.07 20.20
N SER A 91 5.93 0.13 19.64
CA SER A 91 6.78 1.28 19.97
C SER A 91 6.75 1.71 21.44
N GLY A 92 5.68 1.40 22.18
CA GLY A 92 5.55 1.75 23.61
C GLY A 92 5.99 3.19 23.92
N LYS A 93 7.05 3.34 24.72
CA LYS A 93 7.68 4.63 25.06
C LYS A 93 8.87 5.01 24.15
N SER A 94 9.39 4.09 23.34
CA SER A 94 10.55 4.31 22.48
C SER A 94 10.26 5.42 21.46
N PHE A 95 11.15 6.39 21.37
CA PHE A 95 11.06 7.48 20.40
C PHE A 95 11.48 7.01 19.00
N ILE A 96 12.56 6.22 18.92
CA ILE A 96 13.10 5.68 17.66
C ILE A 96 12.06 4.82 16.95
N LEU A 97 11.41 3.88 17.66
CA LEU A 97 10.39 3.02 17.05
C LEU A 97 9.17 3.80 16.55
N LYS A 98 8.83 4.94 17.16
CA LYS A 98 7.76 5.82 16.66
C LYS A 98 8.14 6.51 15.37
N ILE A 99 9.38 6.99 15.28
CA ILE A 99 9.90 7.61 14.05
C ILE A 99 9.91 6.57 12.93
N ILE A 100 10.44 5.37 13.19
CA ILE A 100 10.49 4.31 12.18
C ILE A 100 9.07 3.91 11.75
N ALA A 101 8.14 3.71 12.70
CA ALA A 101 6.75 3.42 12.38
C ALA A 101 6.09 4.50 11.52
N THR A 102 6.33 5.78 11.86
CA THR A 102 5.84 6.93 11.09
C THR A 102 6.46 6.95 9.69
N ALA A 103 7.76 6.71 9.57
CA ALA A 103 8.46 6.67 8.30
C ALA A 103 7.93 5.53 7.41
N CYS A 104 7.66 4.34 7.95
CA CYS A 104 7.05 3.25 7.20
C CYS A 104 5.68 3.65 6.62
N PHE A 105 4.83 4.32 7.40
CA PHE A 105 3.56 4.83 6.89
C PHE A 105 3.72 5.92 5.82
N VAL A 106 4.63 6.86 6.02
CA VAL A 106 4.87 7.96 5.06
C VAL A 106 5.43 7.43 3.75
N VAL A 107 6.47 6.59 3.79
CA VAL A 107 7.07 5.99 2.60
C VAL A 107 6.07 5.08 1.89
N GLY A 108 5.31 4.27 2.64
CA GLY A 108 4.21 3.48 2.11
C GLY A 108 3.19 4.35 1.37
N ALA A 109 2.75 5.46 1.96
CA ALA A 109 1.82 6.39 1.32
C ALA A 109 2.37 6.98 0.01
N VAL A 110 3.63 7.44 0.01
CA VAL A 110 4.29 7.95 -1.20
C VAL A 110 4.33 6.87 -2.28
N PHE A 111 4.69 5.64 -1.93
CA PHE A 111 4.75 4.56 -2.91
C PHE A 111 3.36 4.16 -3.44
N LEU A 112 2.33 4.20 -2.59
CA LEU A 112 0.95 3.96 -3.00
C LEU A 112 0.46 5.02 -3.99
N PHE A 113 0.72 6.31 -3.74
CA PHE A 113 0.37 7.37 -4.69
C PHE A 113 1.22 7.32 -5.98
N SER A 114 2.42 6.75 -5.92
CA SER A 114 3.30 6.55 -7.07
C SER A 114 3.11 5.20 -7.77
N THR A 115 2.13 4.39 -7.37
CA THR A 115 1.98 3.00 -7.86
C THR A 115 1.83 2.92 -9.38
N ALA A 116 1.14 3.88 -10.02
CA ALA A 116 1.04 3.93 -11.48
C ALA A 116 2.42 4.06 -12.17
N GLY A 117 3.34 4.83 -11.59
CA GLY A 117 4.71 4.97 -12.11
C GLY A 117 5.58 3.73 -11.87
N PHE A 118 5.22 2.88 -10.91
CA PHE A 118 5.93 1.62 -10.65
C PHE A 118 5.33 0.43 -11.39
N ALA A 119 4.09 0.52 -11.87
CA ALA A 119 3.34 -0.62 -12.40
C ALA A 119 3.96 -1.27 -13.63
N THR A 120 4.78 -0.54 -14.39
CA THR A 120 5.52 -1.09 -15.54
C THR A 120 6.71 -1.95 -15.14
N ILE A 121 7.20 -1.83 -13.91
CA ILE A 121 8.30 -2.66 -13.41
C ILE A 121 7.80 -4.10 -13.28
N GLY A 122 8.47 -5.01 -13.99
CA GLY A 122 8.11 -6.43 -14.01
C GLY A 122 7.05 -6.82 -15.05
N MET A 123 6.57 -5.90 -15.89
CA MET A 123 5.79 -6.27 -17.07
C MET A 123 6.63 -7.08 -18.06
N SER A 124 6.01 -8.02 -18.76
CA SER A 124 6.63 -8.68 -19.93
C SER A 124 6.84 -7.68 -21.07
N ASP A 125 7.77 -7.97 -21.99
CA ASP A 125 8.07 -7.08 -23.12
C ASP A 125 6.83 -6.77 -23.97
N SER A 126 5.99 -7.78 -24.22
CA SER A 126 4.74 -7.59 -24.97
C SER A 126 3.77 -6.67 -24.24
N GLN A 127 3.63 -6.83 -22.93
CA GLN A 127 2.75 -5.99 -22.13
C GLN A 127 3.28 -4.56 -22.00
N ALA A 128 4.59 -4.41 -21.84
CA ALA A 128 5.28 -3.12 -21.79
C ALA A 128 5.06 -2.30 -23.08
N GLU A 129 5.12 -2.94 -24.25
CA GLU A 129 4.87 -2.26 -25.53
C GLU A 129 3.40 -1.83 -25.68
N VAL A 130 2.45 -2.63 -25.19
CA VAL A 130 1.03 -2.27 -25.20
C VAL A 130 0.75 -1.05 -24.30
N VAL A 131 1.31 -1.02 -23.08
CA VAL A 131 1.04 0.08 -22.13
C VAL A 131 1.76 1.38 -22.49
N LYS A 132 2.82 1.34 -23.30
CA LYS A 132 3.59 2.53 -23.74
C LYS A 132 2.73 3.54 -24.50
N HIS A 133 1.68 3.06 -25.15
CA HIS A 133 0.72 3.87 -25.90
C HIS A 133 -0.62 4.04 -25.18
N ALA A 134 -0.70 3.63 -23.91
CA ALA A 134 -1.90 3.72 -23.09
C ALA A 134 -1.75 4.78 -21.99
N ASP A 135 -2.86 5.42 -21.65
CA ASP A 135 -2.94 6.27 -20.47
C ASP A 135 -3.06 5.41 -19.21
N ALA A 136 -2.14 5.63 -18.26
CA ALA A 136 -2.13 4.97 -16.97
C ALA A 136 -2.79 5.87 -15.90
N ALA A 137 -3.78 5.34 -15.20
CA ALA A 137 -4.47 6.03 -14.11
C ALA A 137 -4.43 5.21 -12.82
N LEU A 138 -4.24 5.89 -11.70
CA LEU A 138 -4.31 5.29 -10.37
C LEU A 138 -5.78 4.99 -10.01
N CYS A 139 -6.03 3.78 -9.53
CA CYS A 139 -7.35 3.35 -9.09
C CYS A 139 -7.53 3.49 -7.57
N ALA A 140 -8.72 3.15 -7.08
CA ALA A 140 -9.11 3.36 -5.69
C ALA A 140 -8.21 2.66 -4.66
N GLY A 141 -7.65 1.48 -4.96
CA GLY A 141 -6.86 0.71 -3.99
C GLY A 141 -5.68 1.51 -3.42
N PRO A 142 -4.69 1.90 -4.23
CA PRO A 142 -3.56 2.70 -3.78
C PRO A 142 -3.96 4.09 -3.27
N ILE A 143 -5.00 4.72 -3.82
CA ILE A 143 -5.48 6.02 -3.33
C ILE A 143 -5.97 5.90 -1.88
N VAL A 144 -6.88 4.98 -1.62
CA VAL A 144 -7.45 4.75 -0.28
C VAL A 144 -6.37 4.25 0.67
N GLY A 145 -5.53 3.29 0.23
CA GLY A 145 -4.41 2.79 1.02
C GLY A 145 -3.41 3.88 1.39
N GLY A 146 -3.13 4.81 0.46
CA GLY A 146 -2.26 5.96 0.67
C GLY A 146 -2.83 6.91 1.72
N VAL A 147 -4.11 7.28 1.62
CA VAL A 147 -4.79 8.13 2.61
C VAL A 147 -4.79 7.48 3.99
N ILE A 148 -5.16 6.20 4.08
CA ILE A 148 -5.15 5.45 5.34
C ILE A 148 -3.72 5.41 5.93
N SER A 149 -2.70 5.26 5.08
CA SER A 149 -1.30 5.28 5.52
C SER A 149 -0.90 6.65 6.09
N VAL A 150 -1.34 7.75 5.48
CA VAL A 150 -1.13 9.10 6.04
C VAL A 150 -1.78 9.22 7.43
N LEU A 151 -3.01 8.73 7.60
CA LEU A 151 -3.66 8.70 8.92
C LEU A 151 -2.86 7.85 9.93
N GLY A 152 -2.34 6.70 9.50
CA GLY A 152 -1.45 5.86 10.31
C GLY A 152 -0.19 6.60 10.76
N ALA A 153 0.43 7.38 9.87
CA ALA A 153 1.57 8.24 10.20
C ALA A 153 1.21 9.28 11.28
N VAL A 154 0.07 9.97 11.12
CA VAL A 154 -0.42 10.96 12.10
C VAL A 154 -0.62 10.30 13.47
N VAL A 155 -1.26 9.12 13.52
CA VAL A 155 -1.50 8.39 14.77
C VAL A 155 -0.17 7.98 15.43
N CYS A 156 0.79 7.47 14.67
CA CYS A 156 2.11 7.09 15.18
C CYS A 156 2.91 8.29 15.69
N PHE A 157 2.88 9.42 14.99
CA PHE A 157 3.62 10.63 15.35
C PHE A 157 3.02 11.29 16.59
N PHE A 158 1.69 11.47 16.63
CA PHE A 158 0.99 12.11 17.75
C PHE A 158 0.54 11.13 18.84
N LYS A 159 1.12 9.92 18.87
CA LYS A 159 0.75 8.83 19.82
C LYS A 159 0.62 9.30 21.27
N LYS A 160 1.52 10.17 21.74
CA LYS A 160 1.50 10.69 23.12
C LYS A 160 0.32 11.64 23.37
N SER A 161 0.02 12.53 22.43
CA SER A 161 -1.09 13.48 22.54
C SER A 161 -2.43 12.75 22.50
N ILE A 162 -2.57 11.81 21.57
CA ILE A 162 -3.78 10.97 21.44
C ILE A 162 -4.00 10.13 22.71
N ALA A 163 -2.94 9.54 23.27
CA ALA A 163 -3.05 8.77 24.52
C ALA A 163 -3.56 9.60 25.71
N LYS A 164 -3.33 10.93 25.74
CA LYS A 164 -3.84 11.82 26.80
C LYS A 164 -5.33 12.11 26.67
N MET A 165 -5.91 12.02 25.47
CA MET A 165 -7.34 12.27 25.23
C MET A 165 -8.23 11.15 25.77
N PHE A 166 -7.68 9.95 25.95
CA PHE A 166 -8.33 8.82 26.65
C PHE A 166 -8.07 8.84 28.17
N GLY A 167 -7.56 9.97 28.67
CA GLY A 167 -7.12 10.24 30.03
C GLY A 167 -8.26 10.43 30.99
#